data_AF-A0AAW0E873-F1
#
_entry.id   AF-A0AAW0E873-F1
#
_cell.length_a   1.000
_cell.length_b   1.000
_cell.length_c   1.000
_cell.angle_alpha   90.00
_cell.angle_beta   90.00
_cell.angle_gamma   90.00
#
_symmetry.space_group_name_H-M   'P 1'
#
loop_
_entity.id
_entity.type
_entity.pdbx_description
1 polymer ?
#
loop_
_entity_poly.entity_id
_entity_poly.type
_entity_poly.pdbx_seq_one_letter_code
_entity_poly.pdbx_strand_id
1 'polypeptide(L)' 'IKYGKQVHILPFDASVEGLSGNIFDVYLKPYFLEAYRPARKGNTFLVRGSL' A
#
# COMPACT_ATOMS: atom_id res chain seq x y z
N ILE A 1 -11.36 12.37 15.22
CA ILE A 1 -10.46 11.82 14.18
C ILE A 1 -10.63 10.30 14.21
N LYS A 2 -11.24 9.70 13.17
CA LYS A 2 -11.47 8.24 13.13
C LYS A 2 -10.29 7.58 12.41
N TYR A 3 -9.45 6.87 13.16
CA TYR A 3 -8.40 6.05 12.58
C TYR A 3 -9.00 4.75 12.03
N GLY A 4 -8.58 4.33 10.84
CA GLY A 4 -8.92 3.02 10.32
C GLY A 4 -8.27 1.94 11.18
N LYS A 5 -9.07 0.99 11.68
CA LYS A 5 -8.55 -0.12 12.52
C LYS A 5 -7.76 -1.14 11.68
N GLN A 6 -8.19 -1.38 10.45
CA GLN A 6 -7.55 -2.28 9.51
C GLN A 6 -7.96 -1.90 8.08
N VAL A 7 -7.06 -2.09 7.12
CA VAL A 7 -7.33 -1.93 5.69
C VAL A 7 -6.92 -3.21 4.96
N HIS A 8 -7.72 -3.63 3.99
CA HIS A 8 -7.39 -4.73 3.09
C HIS A 8 -7.04 -4.14 1.73
N ILE A 9 -5.82 -4.43 1.28
CA ILE A 9 -5.25 -3.94 0.03
C ILE A 9 -4.86 -5.16 -0.79
N LEU A 10 -5.26 -5.16 -2.06
CA LEU A 10 -4.88 -6.20 -3.01
C LEU A 10 -3.98 -5.56 -4.08
N PRO A 11 -2.82 -6.15 -4.37
CA PRO A 11 -2.02 -5.72 -5.52
C PRO A 11 -2.75 -6.07 -6.82
N PHE A 12 -2.45 -5.32 -7.87
CA PHE A 12 -2.88 -5.69 -9.21
C PHE A 12 -1.98 -6.80 -9.74
N ASP A 13 -2.58 -7.73 -10.47
CA ASP A 13 -1.89 -8.83 -11.15
C ASP A 13 -0.73 -8.31 -12.01
N ALA A 14 -0.99 -7.26 -12.81
CA ALA A 14 0.02 -6.58 -13.62
C ALA A 14 1.15 -5.88 -12.83
N SER A 15 1.05 -5.76 -11.51
CA SER A 15 2.08 -5.17 -10.64
C SER A 15 2.75 -6.19 -9.71
N VAL A 16 2.33 -7.45 -9.72
CA VAL A 16 2.93 -8.52 -8.91
C VAL A 16 3.89 -9.41 -9.72
N GLU A 17 3.81 -9.36 -11.05
CA GLU A 17 4.74 -10.07 -11.94
C GLU A 17 6.19 -9.59 -11.72
N GLY A 18 7.00 -10.44 -11.07
CA GLY A 18 8.42 -10.18 -10.75
C GLY A 18 8.69 -9.69 -9.33
N LEU A 19 7.66 -9.50 -8.50
CA LEU A 19 7.81 -9.09 -7.10
C LEU A 19 7.95 -10.30 -6.18
N SER A 20 9.19 -10.72 -5.94
CA SER A 20 9.51 -11.75 -4.94
C SER A 20 9.82 -11.09 -3.60
N GLY A 21 8.84 -11.02 -2.69
CA GLY A 21 9.05 -10.50 -1.33
C GLY A 21 7.79 -9.97 -0.65
N ASN A 22 7.95 -9.39 0.54
CA ASN A 22 6.85 -8.80 1.28
C ASN A 22 6.53 -7.38 0.76
N ILE A 23 5.49 -7.27 -0.07
CA ILE A 23 4.98 -6.00 -0.62
C ILE A 23 4.65 -4.99 0.50
N PHE A 24 4.26 -5.49 1.68
CA PHE A 24 3.91 -4.64 2.80
C PHE A 24 5.10 -3.82 3.32
N ASP A 25 6.25 -4.45 3.55
CA ASP A 25 7.39 -3.73 4.13
C ASP A 25 8.07 -2.81 3.10
N VAL A 26 8.09 -3.21 1.82
CA VAL A 26 8.77 -2.47 0.75
C VAL A 26 7.93 -1.29 0.25
N TYR A 27 6.61 -1.47 0.10
CA TYR A 27 5.74 -0.45 -0.50
C TYR A 27 4.80 0.18 0.53
N LEU A 28 4.02 -0.65 1.25
CA LEU A 28 2.96 -0.13 2.11
C LEU A 28 3.51 0.63 3.32
N LYS A 29 4.55 0.11 3.95
CA LYS A 29 5.17 0.70 5.14
C LYS A 29 5.68 2.11 4.85
N PRO A 30 6.65 2.38 3.96
CA PRO A 30 7.08 3.77 3.71
C PRO A 30 5.99 4.67 3.12
N TYR A 31 4.97 4.12 2.46
CA TYR A 31 3.90 4.93 1.87
C TYR A 31 2.86 5.42 2.89
N PHE A 32 2.56 4.58 3.90
CA PHE A 32 1.57 4.88 4.94
C PHE A 32 2.19 5.31 6.27
N LEU A 33 3.46 4.96 6.52
CA LEU A 33 4.23 5.45 7.66
C LEU A 33 4.33 6.97 7.55
N GLU A 34 3.94 7.66 8.62
CA GLU A 34 3.98 9.13 8.79
C GLU A 34 3.04 9.97 7.91
N ALA A 35 2.46 9.43 6.84
CA ALA A 35 1.67 10.23 5.91
C ALA A 35 0.21 10.47 6.35
N TYR A 36 -0.30 9.72 7.34
CA TYR A 36 -1.69 9.76 7.85
C TYR A 36 -2.75 9.94 6.73
N ARG A 37 -2.50 9.37 5.55
CA ARG A 37 -3.32 9.67 4.38
C ARG A 37 -4.71 9.05 4.54
N PRO A 38 -5.77 9.80 4.20
CA PRO A 38 -7.10 9.23 4.15
C PRO A 38 -7.17 8.21 3.00
N ALA A 39 -7.25 6.93 3.35
CA ALA A 39 -7.53 5.85 2.40
C ALA A 39 -9.05 5.63 2.32
N ARG A 40 -9.59 5.54 1.09
CA ARG A 40 -11.00 5.25 0.85
C ARG A 40 -11.13 3.90 0.14
N LYS A 41 -12.12 3.10 0.53
CA LYS A 41 -12.43 1.83 -0.13
C LYS A 41 -12.72 2.09 -1.62
N GLY A 42 -12.05 1.35 -2.49
CA GLY A 42 -12.18 1.49 -3.95
C GLY A 42 -11.27 2.53 -4.60
N ASN A 43 -10.38 3.19 -3.85
CA ASN A 43 -9.31 3.97 -4.46
C ASN A 43 -8.08 3.10 -4.73
N THR A 44 -7.50 3.37 -5.90
CA THR A 44 -6.20 2.86 -6.34
C THR A 44 -5.12 3.87 -5.99
N PHE A 45 -3.96 3.39 -5.57
CA PHE A 45 -2.79 4.24 -5.31
C PHE A 45 -1.56 3.58 -5.91
N LEU A 46 -0.69 4.41 -6.49
CA LEU A 46 0.57 3.96 -7.05
C LEU A 46 1.66 4.18 -6.00
N VAL A 47 2.27 3.09 -5.54
CA VAL A 47 3.43 3.15 -4.66
C VAL A 47 4.67 2.87 -5.50
N ARG A 48 5.65 3.76 -5.40
CA ARG A 48 6.98 3.51 -5.95
C ARG A 48 7.83 2.94 -4.83
N GLY A 49 8.29 1.71 -5.02
CA GLY A 49 9.33 1.15 -4.18
C GLY A 49 10.60 1.89 -4.49
N SER A 50 11.21 2.51 -3.48
CA SER A 50 12.57 3.02 -3.59
C SER A 50 13.49 1.79 -3.57
N LEU A 51 13.76 1.23 -4.73
CA LEU A 51 14.94 0.37 -4.89
C LEU A 51 16.15 1.25 -5.17
#